data_AF-A0A1G1XQS2-F1
#
_entry.id   AF-A0A1G1XQS2-F1
#
_cell.length_a   1.000
_cell.length_b   1.000
_cell.length_c   1.000
_cell.angle_alpha   90.00
_cell.angle_beta   90.00
_cell.angle_gamma   90.00
#
_symmetry.space_group_name_H-M   'P 1'
#
loop_
_entity.id
_entity.type
_entity.pdbx_description
1 polymer ?
#
loop_
_entity_poly.entity_id
_entity_poly.type
_entity_poly.pdbx_seq_one_letter_code
_entity_poly.pdbx_strand_id
1 'polypeptide(L)'
;MSSLPIIKDPNPLLRQKAAKIKEITPEIKQLILDMEKTMNEHKGIGLAAPQIGKSIQLCLISTDKGTLALINPLILWKSIRKDTEEEGCLSCPGATIDVKRSKIIYVRALNQNGKFIIFRAKGLFARVIQHEVDHLKGILIIDKNKN
;
A
#
# COMPACT_ATOMS: atom_id res chain seq x y z
N MET A 1 -0.59 -17.08 12.69
CA MET A 1 -0.22 -15.76 12.16
C MET A 1 1.11 -15.32 12.76
N SER A 2 2.08 -14.97 11.92
CA SER A 2 3.43 -14.55 12.32
C SER A 2 3.67 -13.10 11.88
N SER A 3 4.47 -12.36 12.66
CA SER A 3 4.90 -11.01 12.26
C SER A 3 6.05 -11.13 11.27
N LEU A 4 6.00 -10.35 10.20
CA LEU A 4 6.97 -10.38 9.11
C LEU A 4 7.97 -9.23 9.26
N PRO A 5 9.26 -9.44 8.97
CA PRO A 5 10.23 -8.36 9.00
C PRO A 5 9.94 -7.34 7.89
N ILE A 6 9.96 -6.05 8.26
CA ILE A 6 9.81 -4.95 7.30
C ILE A 6 11.18 -4.56 6.76
N ILE A 7 11.40 -4.75 5.46
CA ILE A 7 12.62 -4.33 4.79
C ILE A 7 12.66 -2.79 4.68
N LYS A 8 13.87 -2.24 4.80
CA LYS A 8 14.13 -0.79 4.79
C LYS A 8 14.90 -0.38 3.53
N ASP A 9 14.73 0.86 3.10
CA ASP A 9 15.60 1.49 2.10
C ASP A 9 17.05 1.49 2.62
N PRO A 10 18.08 1.23 1.79
CA PRO A 10 18.08 1.15 0.33
C PRO A 10 17.92 -0.26 -0.26
N ASN A 11 17.20 -1.19 0.38
CA ASN A 11 17.01 -2.53 -0.17
C ASN A 11 16.41 -2.47 -1.61
N PRO A 12 17.08 -3.06 -2.63
CA PRO A 12 16.68 -2.90 -4.03
C PRO A 12 15.31 -3.50 -4.35
N LEU A 13 14.80 -4.45 -3.53
CA LEU A 13 13.46 -5.01 -3.70
C LEU A 13 12.38 -3.93 -3.62
N LEU A 14 12.57 -2.91 -2.77
CA LEU A 14 11.65 -1.77 -2.62
C LEU A 14 11.54 -0.91 -3.88
N ARG A 15 12.44 -1.08 -4.85
CA ARG A 15 12.47 -0.34 -6.13
C ARG A 15 11.95 -1.16 -7.30
N GLN A 16 11.60 -2.43 -7.07
CA GLN A 16 11.09 -3.30 -8.12
C GLN A 16 9.59 -3.12 -8.30
N LYS A 17 9.14 -3.16 -9.56
CA LYS A 17 7.72 -3.23 -9.87
C LYS A 17 7.18 -4.61 -9.52
N ALA A 18 6.18 -4.66 -8.65
CA ALA A 18 5.60 -5.89 -8.16
C ALA A 18 4.80 -6.63 -9.23
N ALA A 19 4.88 -7.97 -9.21
CA ALA A 19 4.17 -8.84 -10.14
C ALA A 19 2.67 -8.94 -9.80
N LYS A 20 1.81 -9.06 -10.82
CA LYS A 20 0.38 -9.30 -10.60
C LYS A 20 0.14 -10.68 -9.98
N ILE A 21 -0.79 -10.76 -9.04
CA ILE A 21 -1.29 -12.01 -8.47
C ILE A 21 -2.30 -12.59 -9.46
N LYS A 22 -2.05 -13.79 -9.98
CA LYS A 22 -2.96 -14.46 -10.95
C LYS A 22 -4.12 -15.14 -10.26
N GLU A 23 -3.84 -15.76 -9.10
CA GLU A 23 -4.79 -16.57 -8.35
C GLU A 23 -4.66 -16.28 -6.85
N ILE A 24 -5.77 -16.31 -6.13
CA ILE A 24 -5.80 -16.11 -4.68
C ILE A 24 -5.76 -17.48 -4.01
N THR A 25 -4.55 -17.95 -3.80
CA THR A 25 -4.27 -19.24 -3.18
C THR A 25 -4.38 -19.15 -1.66
N PRO A 26 -4.43 -20.29 -0.93
CA PRO A 26 -4.36 -20.30 0.53
C PRO A 26 -3.15 -19.55 1.09
N GLU A 27 -2.00 -19.59 0.41
CA GLU A 27 -0.78 -18.88 0.80
C GLU A 27 -0.96 -17.35 0.71
N ILE A 28 -1.68 -16.85 -0.30
CA ILE A 28 -2.02 -15.42 -0.39
C ILE A 28 -2.95 -15.02 0.76
N LYS A 29 -3.93 -15.85 1.09
CA LYS A 29 -4.82 -15.59 2.24
C LYS A 29 -4.06 -15.57 3.55
N GLN A 30 -3.13 -16.50 3.75
CA GLN A 30 -2.29 -16.53 4.94
C GLN A 30 -1.36 -15.30 5.00
N LEU A 31 -0.79 -14.90 3.87
CA LEU A 31 0.04 -13.71 3.76
C LEU A 31 -0.72 -12.44 4.14
N ILE A 32 -1.99 -12.30 3.73
CA ILE A 32 -2.84 -11.17 4.14
C ILE A 32 -2.94 -11.09 5.67
N LEU A 33 -3.17 -12.22 6.35
CA LEU A 33 -3.28 -12.26 7.81
C LEU A 33 -1.94 -11.92 8.51
N ASP A 34 -0.83 -12.41 7.97
CA ASP A 34 0.51 -12.12 8.51
C ASP A 34 0.90 -10.64 8.28
N MET A 35 0.56 -10.08 7.11
CA MET A 35 0.73 -8.65 6.81
C MET A 35 -0.16 -7.78 7.71
N GLU A 36 -1.40 -8.18 7.97
CA GLU A 36 -2.31 -7.46 8.88
C GLU A 36 -1.75 -7.42 10.29
N LYS A 37 -1.29 -8.56 10.82
CA LYS A 37 -0.61 -8.64 12.11
C LYS A 37 0.61 -7.71 12.15
N THR A 38 1.46 -7.77 11.12
CA THR A 38 2.68 -6.94 10.99
C THR A 38 2.33 -5.44 10.99
N MET A 39 1.34 -5.03 10.20
CA MET A 39 0.87 -3.65 10.10
C MET A 39 0.39 -3.14 11.47
N ASN A 40 -0.41 -3.93 12.17
CA ASN A 40 -0.97 -3.57 13.48
C ASN A 40 0.11 -3.46 14.57
N GLU A 41 1.07 -4.38 14.62
CA GLU A 41 2.19 -4.33 15.58
C GLU A 41 3.06 -3.08 15.41
N HIS A 42 3.23 -2.61 14.17
CA HIS A 42 3.96 -1.39 13.86
C HIS A 42 3.08 -0.13 13.89
N LYS A 43 1.81 -0.24 14.33
CA LYS A 43 0.82 0.85 14.36
C LYS A 43 0.69 1.57 13.01
N GLY A 44 0.88 0.85 11.91
CA GLY A 44 0.73 1.35 10.56
C GLY A 44 -0.72 1.42 10.12
N ILE A 45 -1.03 2.33 9.19
CA ILE A 45 -2.36 2.44 8.55
C ILE A 45 -2.39 1.86 7.13
N GLY A 46 -1.23 1.42 6.63
CA GLY A 46 -1.06 0.75 5.35
C GLY A 46 0.21 -0.11 5.35
N LEU A 47 0.20 -1.18 4.55
CA LEU A 47 1.37 -2.03 4.33
C LEU A 47 1.29 -2.73 2.97
N ALA A 48 2.33 -2.57 2.14
CA ALA A 48 2.45 -3.24 0.85
C ALA A 48 3.37 -4.46 0.92
N ALA A 49 3.05 -5.51 0.16
CA ALA A 49 3.81 -6.76 0.14
C ALA A 49 5.32 -6.59 -0.17
N PRO A 50 5.75 -5.64 -1.03
CA PRO A 50 7.18 -5.37 -1.21
C PRO A 50 7.90 -4.99 0.10
N GLN A 51 7.22 -4.34 1.04
CA GLN A 51 7.80 -3.94 2.33
C GLN A 51 8.11 -5.13 3.25
N ILE A 52 7.50 -6.29 3.01
CA ILE A 52 7.80 -7.55 3.71
C ILE A 52 8.58 -8.53 2.82
N GLY A 53 9.22 -8.02 1.76
CA GLY A 53 10.08 -8.80 0.87
C GLY A 53 9.34 -9.64 -0.18
N LYS A 54 8.04 -9.40 -0.42
CA LYS A 54 7.27 -10.12 -1.44
C LYS A 54 6.90 -9.18 -2.59
N SER A 55 7.55 -9.35 -3.74
CA SER A 55 7.36 -8.50 -4.92
C SER A 55 6.08 -8.86 -5.71
N ILE A 56 4.93 -8.75 -5.07
CA ILE A 56 3.59 -9.02 -5.62
C ILE A 56 2.62 -7.87 -5.35
N GLN A 57 1.62 -7.68 -6.22
CA GLN A 57 0.65 -6.60 -6.11
C GLN A 57 -0.43 -6.87 -5.07
N LEU A 58 -0.05 -6.74 -3.80
CA LEU A 58 -0.91 -6.82 -2.64
C LEU A 58 -0.55 -5.70 -1.68
N CYS A 59 -1.54 -4.92 -1.25
CA CYS A 59 -1.39 -4.03 -0.12
C CYS A 59 -2.62 -4.06 0.79
N LEU A 60 -2.40 -3.74 2.07
CA LEU A 60 -3.43 -3.65 3.09
C LEU A 60 -3.62 -2.20 3.49
N ILE A 61 -4.86 -1.85 3.81
CA ILE A 61 -5.25 -0.52 4.28
C ILE A 61 -6.09 -0.69 5.54
N SER A 62 -5.71 0.00 6.61
CA SER A 62 -6.51 0.06 7.83
C SER A 62 -7.73 0.95 7.62
N THR A 63 -8.90 0.47 8.03
CA THR A 63 -10.19 1.20 7.94
C THR A 63 -10.93 1.11 9.27
N ASP A 64 -11.99 1.91 9.41
CA ASP A 64 -12.92 1.88 10.54
C ASP A 64 -13.60 0.50 10.74
N LYS A 65 -13.68 -0.30 9.67
CA LYS A 65 -14.32 -1.63 9.67
C LYS A 65 -13.32 -2.78 9.69
N GLY A 66 -12.04 -2.49 9.98
CA GLY A 66 -10.94 -3.45 9.93
C GLY A 66 -10.06 -3.28 8.71
N THR A 67 -9.37 -4.34 8.30
CA THR A 67 -8.37 -4.27 7.23
C THR A 67 -8.96 -4.56 5.85
N LEU A 68 -8.70 -3.66 4.90
CA LEU A 68 -9.03 -3.87 3.49
C LEU A 68 -7.80 -4.35 2.72
N ALA A 69 -7.87 -5.56 2.18
CA ALA A 69 -6.86 -6.05 1.25
C ALA A 69 -7.19 -5.59 -0.18
N LEU A 70 -6.20 -5.00 -0.85
CA LEU A 70 -6.26 -4.60 -2.25
C LEU A 70 -5.27 -5.43 -3.06
N ILE A 71 -5.81 -6.37 -3.83
CA ILE A 71 -5.05 -7.25 -4.72
C ILE A 71 -5.13 -6.70 -6.15
N ASN A 72 -3.97 -6.61 -6.81
CA ASN A 72 -3.82 -5.99 -8.13
C ASN A 72 -4.49 -4.60 -8.27
N PRO A 73 -4.30 -3.68 -7.31
CA PRO A 73 -5.00 -2.39 -7.33
C PRO A 73 -4.61 -1.54 -8.55
N LEU A 74 -5.62 -0.90 -9.12
CA LEU A 74 -5.50 0.05 -10.22
C LEU A 74 -6.25 1.33 -9.87
N ILE A 75 -5.52 2.45 -9.80
CA ILE A 75 -6.14 3.77 -9.70
C ILE A 75 -6.66 4.15 -11.09
N LEU A 76 -7.97 4.10 -11.28
CA LEU A 76 -8.66 4.39 -12.53
C LEU A 76 -8.69 5.89 -12.83
N TRP A 77 -8.81 6.72 -11.79
CA TRP A 77 -8.89 8.16 -11.92
C TRP A 77 -8.36 8.85 -10.66
N LYS A 78 -7.81 10.05 -10.84
CA LYS A 78 -7.31 10.92 -9.78
C LYS A 78 -7.86 12.33 -9.98
N SER A 79 -8.26 12.99 -8.89
CA SER A 79 -8.69 14.38 -8.96
C SER A 79 -7.55 15.33 -9.29
N ILE A 80 -7.86 16.39 -10.03
CA ILE A 80 -6.93 17.51 -10.29
C ILE A 80 -6.57 18.21 -8.96
N ARG A 81 -7.56 18.37 -8.06
CA ARG A 81 -7.33 18.93 -6.73
C ARG A 81 -6.44 18.00 -5.91
N LYS A 82 -5.40 18.57 -5.32
CA LYS A 82 -4.40 17.89 -4.49
C LYS A 82 -4.29 18.55 -3.11
N ASP A 83 -3.81 17.81 -2.14
CA ASP A 83 -3.29 18.33 -0.87
C ASP A 83 -1.83 17.92 -0.70
N THR A 84 -1.10 18.73 0.06
CA THR A 84 0.23 18.40 0.56
C THR A 84 0.05 18.13 2.05
N GLU A 85 0.47 16.95 2.46
CA GLU A 85 0.50 16.56 3.87
C GLU A 85 1.74 15.71 4.09
N GLU A 86 2.18 15.68 5.33
CA GLU A 86 3.32 14.94 5.79
C GLU A 86 3.04 13.42 5.75
N GLU A 87 3.95 12.65 5.15
CA GLU A 87 3.92 11.19 5.12
C GLU A 87 5.18 10.62 5.77
N GLY A 88 4.99 9.63 6.66
CA GLY A 88 6.04 8.69 7.07
C GLY A 88 5.94 7.38 6.31
N CYS A 89 6.95 6.52 6.42
CA CYS A 89 6.95 5.18 5.82
C CYS A 89 7.68 4.18 6.69
N LEU A 90 7.06 3.00 6.94
CA LEU A 90 7.69 1.93 7.71
C LEU A 90 9.00 1.45 7.08
N SER A 91 9.16 1.56 5.76
CA SER A 91 10.40 1.20 5.04
C SER A 91 11.44 2.33 4.96
N CYS A 92 11.10 3.56 5.40
CA CYS A 92 12.01 4.71 5.41
C CYS A 92 12.06 5.32 6.83
N PRO A 93 12.65 4.62 7.82
CA PRO A 93 12.59 5.05 9.22
C PRO A 93 13.26 6.41 9.42
N GLY A 94 12.60 7.29 10.17
CA GLY A 94 13.06 8.66 10.41
C GLY A 94 12.83 9.64 9.26
N ALA A 95 12.38 9.16 8.08
CA ALA A 95 12.00 10.02 6.98
C ALA A 95 10.53 10.44 7.10
N THR A 96 10.34 11.75 7.10
CA THR A 96 9.05 12.40 7.18
C THR A 96 9.04 13.49 6.11
N ILE A 97 8.18 13.33 5.10
CA ILE A 97 8.25 14.10 3.85
C ILE A 97 6.88 14.67 3.51
N ASP A 98 6.81 15.95 3.14
CA ASP A 98 5.62 16.55 2.56
C ASP A 98 5.34 15.97 1.16
N VAL A 99 4.22 15.26 1.01
CA VAL A 99 3.87 14.62 -0.26
C VAL A 99 2.56 15.18 -0.80
N LYS A 100 2.60 15.59 -2.07
CA LYS A 100 1.42 16.05 -2.80
C LYS A 100 0.62 14.88 -3.37
N ARG A 101 -0.62 14.67 -2.90
CA ARG A 101 -1.52 13.58 -3.32
C ARG A 101 -2.83 14.11 -3.88
N SER A 102 -3.51 13.31 -4.69
CA SER A 102 -4.84 13.68 -5.19
C SER A 102 -5.87 13.48 -4.08
N LYS A 103 -6.74 14.47 -3.84
CA LYS A 103 -7.72 14.44 -2.75
C LYS A 103 -8.74 13.31 -2.89
N ILE A 104 -9.05 12.94 -4.14
CA ILE A 104 -10.03 11.90 -4.48
C ILE A 104 -9.42 10.99 -5.53
N ILE A 105 -9.65 9.69 -5.38
CA ILE A 105 -9.28 8.68 -6.37
C ILE A 105 -10.44 7.70 -6.58
N TYR A 106 -10.51 7.10 -7.78
CA TYR A 106 -11.31 5.90 -8.03
C TYR A 106 -10.36 4.71 -8.20
N VAL A 107 -10.60 3.64 -7.46
CA VAL A 107 -9.72 2.47 -7.42
C VAL A 107 -10.52 1.24 -7.76
N ARG A 108 -9.93 0.38 -8.60
CA ARG A 108 -10.37 -0.99 -8.84
C ARG A 108 -9.36 -1.98 -8.26
N ALA A 109 -9.82 -2.98 -7.54
CA ALA A 109 -8.98 -4.07 -7.04
C ALA A 109 -9.79 -5.36 -6.90
N LEU A 110 -9.11 -6.47 -6.63
CA LEU A 110 -9.71 -7.65 -6.01
C LEU A 110 -9.59 -7.51 -4.49
N ASN A 111 -10.62 -7.92 -3.76
CA ASN A 111 -10.54 -8.01 -2.29
C ASN A 111 -9.97 -9.38 -1.84
N GLN A 112 -9.87 -9.60 -0.53
CA GLN A 112 -9.36 -10.85 0.07
C GLN A 112 -10.15 -12.12 -0.34
N ASN A 113 -11.39 -11.95 -0.80
CA ASN A 113 -12.25 -13.03 -1.27
C ASN A 113 -12.20 -13.21 -2.80
N GLY A 114 -11.35 -12.44 -3.50
CA GLY A 114 -11.27 -12.46 -4.96
C GLY A 114 -12.44 -11.82 -5.68
N LYS A 115 -13.25 -11.00 -4.99
CA LYS A 115 -14.32 -10.23 -5.63
C LYS A 115 -13.78 -8.90 -6.13
N PHE A 116 -14.16 -8.52 -7.34
CA PHE A 116 -13.89 -7.17 -7.86
C PHE A 116 -14.62 -6.13 -7.02
N ILE A 117 -13.87 -5.11 -6.62
CA ILE A 117 -14.38 -3.92 -5.97
C ILE A 117 -13.94 -2.70 -6.76
N ILE A 118 -14.86 -1.74 -6.90
CA ILE A 118 -14.59 -0.42 -7.45
C ILE A 118 -15.17 0.58 -6.48
N PHE A 119 -14.36 1.51 -6.00
CA PHE A 119 -14.82 2.49 -5.01
C PHE A 119 -14.09 3.82 -5.16
N ARG A 120 -14.77 4.86 -4.67
CA ARG A 120 -14.22 6.21 -4.53
C ARG A 120 -13.59 6.35 -3.14
N ALA A 121 -12.32 6.74 -3.07
CA ALA A 121 -11.65 7.11 -1.83
C ALA A 121 -11.40 8.62 -1.79
N LYS A 122 -11.39 9.20 -0.58
CA LYS A 122 -11.13 10.63 -0.34
C LYS A 122 -10.28 10.84 0.92
N GLY A 123 -9.63 11.99 1.02
CA GLY A 123 -8.86 12.39 2.21
C GLY A 123 -7.76 11.38 2.56
N LEU A 124 -7.56 11.11 3.85
CA LEU A 124 -6.54 10.18 4.34
C LEU A 124 -6.61 8.81 3.67
N PHE A 125 -7.81 8.25 3.48
CA PHE A 125 -7.96 6.95 2.82
C PHE A 125 -7.45 6.96 1.37
N ALA A 126 -7.69 8.04 0.62
CA ALA A 126 -7.12 8.20 -0.72
C ALA A 126 -5.59 8.36 -0.69
N ARG A 127 -5.05 9.06 0.31
CA ARG A 127 -3.61 9.26 0.50
C ARG A 127 -2.90 7.93 0.78
N VAL A 128 -3.38 7.16 1.75
CA VAL A 128 -2.79 5.85 2.10
C VAL A 128 -2.83 4.91 0.90
N ILE A 129 -3.96 4.80 0.17
CA ILE A 129 -4.01 3.93 -1.01
C ILE A 129 -3.00 4.39 -2.09
N GLN A 130 -2.85 5.70 -2.32
CA GLN A 130 -1.85 6.19 -3.27
C GLN A 130 -0.42 5.86 -2.83
N HIS A 131 -0.14 5.91 -1.53
CA HIS A 131 1.15 5.52 -0.95
C HIS A 131 1.41 4.02 -1.16
N GLU A 132 0.48 3.16 -0.77
CA GLU A 132 0.65 1.71 -0.89
C GLU A 132 0.74 1.26 -2.35
N VAL A 133 -0.03 1.86 -3.25
CA VAL A 133 0.05 1.58 -4.70
C VAL A 133 1.39 2.04 -5.30
N ASP A 134 2.03 3.05 -4.74
CA ASP A 134 3.37 3.48 -5.16
C ASP A 134 4.44 2.45 -4.76
N HIS A 135 4.35 1.85 -3.56
CA HIS A 135 5.21 0.73 -3.18
C HIS A 135 5.14 -0.44 -4.18
N LEU A 136 3.95 -0.78 -4.68
CA LEU A 136 3.78 -1.82 -5.70
C LEU A 136 4.45 -1.50 -7.05
N LYS A 137 4.82 -0.23 -7.26
CA LYS A 137 5.52 0.26 -8.44
C LYS A 137 7.01 0.54 -8.18
N GLY A 138 7.50 0.26 -6.98
CA GLY A 138 8.88 0.54 -6.59
C GLY A 138 9.15 2.02 -6.27
N ILE A 139 8.11 2.80 -5.95
CA ILE A 139 8.22 4.24 -5.66
C ILE A 139 8.07 4.45 -4.16
N LEU A 140 9.00 5.19 -3.55
CA LEU A 140 9.00 5.54 -2.13
C LEU A 140 8.67 7.02 -1.92
N ILE A 141 8.33 7.40 -0.69
CA ILE A 141 8.04 8.80 -0.33
C ILE A 141 9.24 9.72 -0.55
N ILE A 142 10.46 9.22 -0.37
CA ILE A 142 11.71 9.97 -0.60
C ILE A 142 11.94 10.34 -2.06
N ASP A 143 11.21 9.70 -2.99
CA ASP A 143 11.22 10.08 -4.41
C ASP A 143 10.27 11.25 -4.70
N LYS A 144 9.33 11.53 -3.80
CA LYS A 144 8.29 12.55 -3.99
C LYS A 144 8.78 13.97 -3.69
N ASN A 145 9.89 14.10 -2.97
CA ASN A 145 10.53 15.38 -2.68
C ASN A 145 11.47 15.88 -3.80
N LYS A 146 11.57 15.14 -4.92
CA LYS A 146 12.51 15.44 -6.02
C LYS A 146 11.88 16.19 -7.20
N ASN A 147 10.75 16.88 -7.01
CA ASN A 147 10.10 17.69 -8.06
C ASN A 147 9.73 19.08 -7.57
#